data_AF-Q5GZ81-F1
#
_entry.id   AF-Q5GZ81-F1
#
_cell.length_a   1.000
_cell.length_b   1.000
_cell.length_c   1.000
_cell.angle_alpha   90.00
_cell.angle_beta   90.00
_cell.angle_gamma   90.00
#
_symmetry.space_group_name_H-M   'P 1'
#
loop_
_entity.id
_entity.type
_entity.pdbx_description
1 polymer ?
#
loop_
_entity_poly.entity_id
_entity_poly.type
_entity_poly.pdbx_seq_one_letter_code
_entity_poly.pdbx_strand_id
1 'polypeptide(L)'
;MARYALGRDYHKLMRNRLQKLAERIQGEIGAFGFRVFVDSAPVLERALARNAGLGWIGKHTCLIDRNGGSWFFLGEIYLDVPLPIDTPATAHCGTCTRCIDICPTQAIIAPYRLDARRCIAYLTIEHDGPIPEDMRKPIGNRIFGCDDCQLICPWNKFAKRTDETDFRARNELDVATLPQLFAWDEDEFLRRTEGSPIRRSGHERWLRNIAVGLGNAPGTPEVIAALEARRHDDSALVREHVGWALSQHGL
;
A
#
# COMPACT_ATOMS: atom_id res chain seq x y z
N MET A 1 5.79 6.71 3.01
CA MET A 1 4.85 5.57 3.11
C MET A 1 3.68 5.80 2.18
N ALA A 2 3.01 4.74 1.72
CA ALA A 2 1.79 4.86 0.94
C ALA A 2 0.65 5.44 1.79
N ARG A 3 -0.18 6.29 1.17
CA ARG A 3 -1.21 7.07 1.86
C ARG A 3 -2.22 6.23 2.61
N TYR A 4 -2.57 5.05 2.07
CA TYR A 4 -3.57 4.17 2.68
C TYR A 4 -3.14 3.57 4.02
N ALA A 5 -1.84 3.59 4.32
CA ALA A 5 -1.27 2.96 5.51
C ALA A 5 -1.07 3.93 6.70
N LEU A 6 -1.31 5.23 6.50
CA LEU A 6 -1.06 6.26 7.51
C LEU A 6 -2.02 6.20 8.70
N GLY A 7 -3.25 5.73 8.47
CA GLY A 7 -4.31 5.70 9.47
C GLY A 7 -4.56 4.30 10.05
N ARG A 8 -5.81 4.11 10.49
CA ARG A 8 -6.34 2.81 10.87
C ARG A 8 -6.48 1.90 9.65
N ASP A 9 -6.46 0.61 9.94
CA ASP A 9 -6.65 -0.44 8.96
C ASP A 9 -8.04 -0.37 8.31
N TYR A 10 -8.03 -0.10 7.00
CA TYR A 10 -9.24 0.00 6.19
C TYR A 10 -10.05 -1.28 6.19
N HIS A 11 -9.42 -2.45 6.39
CA HIS A 11 -10.13 -3.73 6.44
C HIS A 11 -11.25 -3.72 7.48
N LYS A 12 -10.95 -3.19 8.69
CA LYS A 12 -11.92 -3.16 9.79
C LYS A 12 -13.05 -2.19 9.50
N LEU A 13 -12.73 -0.99 9.03
CA LEU A 13 -13.72 0.05 8.73
C LEU A 13 -14.63 -0.37 7.57
N MET A 14 -14.06 -0.82 6.46
CA MET A 14 -14.80 -1.22 5.27
C MET A 14 -15.68 -2.44 5.54
N ARG A 15 -15.15 -3.47 6.21
CA ARG A 15 -15.94 -4.66 6.56
C ARG A 15 -17.12 -4.31 7.46
N ASN A 16 -16.94 -3.44 8.46
CA ASN A 16 -18.04 -3.00 9.32
C ASN A 16 -19.13 -2.24 8.55
N ARG A 17 -18.74 -1.35 7.62
CA ARG A 17 -19.69 -0.60 6.79
C ARG A 17 -20.49 -1.49 5.86
N LEU A 18 -19.82 -2.45 5.20
CA LEU A 18 -20.46 -3.40 4.31
C LEU A 18 -21.38 -4.36 5.07
N GLN A 19 -20.98 -4.80 6.26
CA GLN A 19 -21.82 -5.60 7.14
C GLN A 19 -23.11 -4.87 7.52
N LYS A 20 -23.02 -3.60 7.95
CA LYS A 20 -24.18 -2.76 8.24
C LYS A 20 -25.07 -2.54 7.02
N LEU A 21 -24.48 -2.44 5.83
CA LEU A 21 -25.25 -2.32 4.59
C LEU A 21 -26.05 -3.61 4.32
N ALA A 22 -25.42 -4.78 4.48
CA ALA A 22 -26.11 -6.05 4.31
C ALA A 22 -27.23 -6.26 5.34
N GLU A 23 -27.01 -5.90 6.61
CA GLU A 23 -28.02 -5.94 7.67
C GLU A 23 -29.20 -5.00 7.37
N ARG A 24 -28.93 -3.81 6.81
CA ARG A 24 -29.99 -2.89 6.36
C ARG A 24 -30.80 -3.47 5.22
N ILE A 25 -30.15 -4.09 4.23
CA ILE A 25 -30.85 -4.79 3.14
C ILE A 25 -31.72 -5.91 3.74
N GLN A 26 -31.22 -6.67 4.71
CA GLN A 26 -31.94 -7.75 5.37
C GLN A 26 -33.19 -7.25 6.10
N GLY A 27 -33.12 -6.04 6.68
CA GLY A 27 -34.27 -5.38 7.29
C GLY A 27 -35.38 -5.03 6.30
N GLU A 28 -35.04 -4.75 5.04
CA GLU A 28 -36.00 -4.34 4.00
C GLU A 28 -36.64 -5.55 3.28
N ILE A 29 -35.86 -6.60 2.98
CA ILE A 29 -36.33 -7.73 2.15
C ILE A 29 -36.51 -9.04 2.93
N GLY A 30 -36.20 -9.05 4.23
CA GLY A 30 -36.17 -10.26 5.04
C GLY A 30 -34.84 -11.01 4.93
N ALA A 31 -34.82 -12.24 5.46
CA ALA A 31 -33.60 -13.06 5.50
C ALA A 31 -33.12 -13.45 4.09
N PHE A 32 -31.83 -13.24 3.83
CA PHE A 32 -31.14 -13.65 2.61
C PHE A 32 -29.68 -14.03 2.96
N GLY A 33 -29.03 -14.81 2.11
CA GLY A 33 -27.65 -15.21 2.30
C GLY A 33 -26.69 -14.13 1.80
N PHE A 34 -25.73 -13.74 2.63
CA PHE A 34 -24.65 -12.85 2.20
C PHE A 34 -23.31 -13.12 2.88
N ARG A 35 -22.24 -12.62 2.25
CA ARG A 35 -20.89 -12.60 2.82
C ARG A 35 -20.11 -11.37 2.37
N VAL A 36 -19.50 -10.69 3.33
CA VAL A 36 -18.72 -9.46 3.12
C VAL A 36 -17.24 -9.78 2.95
N PHE A 37 -16.59 -9.15 1.96
CA PHE A 37 -15.16 -9.23 1.72
C PHE A 37 -14.52 -7.86 1.50
N VAL A 38 -13.24 -7.77 1.85
CA VAL A 38 -12.35 -6.62 1.66
C VAL A 38 -10.91 -7.17 1.63
N ASP A 39 -10.22 -7.09 0.49
CA ASP A 39 -8.78 -7.42 0.19
C ASP A 39 -8.26 -8.82 0.59
N SER A 40 -8.53 -9.24 1.81
CA SER A 40 -8.07 -10.46 2.49
C SER A 40 -8.64 -11.80 1.98
N ALA A 41 -9.52 -11.79 0.97
CA ALA A 41 -10.13 -13.00 0.43
C ALA A 41 -9.64 -13.25 -1.02
N PRO A 42 -9.69 -14.50 -1.53
CA PRO A 42 -9.30 -14.82 -2.90
C PRO A 42 -10.36 -14.34 -3.91
N VAL A 43 -10.60 -13.03 -3.93
CA VAL A 43 -11.61 -12.32 -4.71
C VAL A 43 -10.88 -11.33 -5.61
N LEU A 44 -11.17 -11.37 -6.91
CA LEU A 44 -10.62 -10.41 -7.87
C LEU A 44 -11.40 -9.09 -7.83
N GLU A 45 -11.33 -8.40 -6.68
CA GLU A 45 -12.10 -7.20 -6.34
C GLU A 45 -12.10 -6.15 -7.47
N ARG A 46 -10.93 -5.85 -8.04
CA ARG A 46 -10.81 -4.86 -9.12
C ARG A 46 -11.54 -5.29 -10.39
N ALA A 47 -11.50 -6.58 -10.73
CA ALA A 47 -12.18 -7.10 -11.90
C ALA A 47 -13.71 -7.09 -11.71
N LEU A 48 -14.17 -7.43 -10.51
CA LEU A 48 -15.59 -7.34 -10.14
C LEU A 48 -16.08 -5.89 -10.17
N ALA A 49 -15.33 -4.97 -9.58
CA ALA A 49 -15.65 -3.55 -9.57
C ALA A 49 -15.71 -2.95 -10.99
N ARG A 50 -14.81 -3.35 -11.90
CA ARG A 50 -14.90 -3.00 -13.32
C ARG A 50 -16.20 -3.50 -13.94
N ASN A 51 -16.54 -4.76 -13.72
CA ASN A 51 -17.74 -5.38 -14.28
C ASN A 51 -19.02 -4.74 -13.70
N ALA A 52 -19.00 -4.31 -12.44
CA ALA A 52 -20.07 -3.58 -11.77
C ALA A 52 -20.12 -2.08 -12.14
N GLY A 53 -19.40 -1.65 -13.18
CA GLY A 53 -19.46 -0.26 -13.66
C GLY A 53 -18.81 0.79 -12.74
N LEU A 54 -18.13 0.39 -11.65
CA LEU A 54 -17.50 1.31 -10.69
C LEU A 54 -16.29 2.06 -11.26
N GLY A 55 -15.75 1.59 -12.40
CA GLY A 55 -14.58 2.18 -13.01
C GLY A 55 -13.90 1.25 -14.01
N TRP A 56 -12.73 1.65 -14.50
CA TRP A 56 -11.92 0.83 -15.40
C TRP A 56 -10.56 0.54 -14.77
N ILE A 57 -9.93 -0.56 -15.19
CA ILE A 57 -8.56 -0.87 -14.78
C ILE A 57 -7.61 0.05 -15.54
N GLY A 58 -6.82 0.84 -14.82
CA GLY A 58 -5.76 1.67 -15.38
C GLY A 58 -4.58 0.84 -15.87
N LYS A 59 -3.72 1.41 -16.72
CA LYS A 59 -2.48 0.73 -17.18
C LYS A 59 -1.55 0.33 -16.02
N HIS A 60 -1.65 1.00 -14.88
CA HIS A 60 -0.98 0.66 -13.62
C HIS A 60 -1.69 -0.39 -12.77
N THR A 61 -2.72 -1.06 -13.30
CA THR A 61 -3.47 -2.18 -12.68
C THR A 61 -4.41 -1.84 -11.51
N CYS A 62 -4.53 -0.59 -11.08
CA CYS A 62 -5.58 -0.21 -10.11
C CYS A 62 -6.88 0.14 -10.83
N LEU A 63 -8.01 0.02 -10.12
CA LEU A 63 -9.29 0.55 -10.58
C LEU A 63 -9.25 2.09 -10.55
N ILE A 64 -9.86 2.72 -11.54
CA ILE A 64 -10.04 4.16 -11.64
C ILE A 64 -11.54 4.43 -11.82
N ASP A 65 -12.11 5.21 -10.91
CA ASP A 65 -13.41 5.82 -11.05
C ASP A 65 -13.28 7.17 -11.78
N ARG A 66 -14.30 7.50 -12.59
CA ARG A 66 -14.32 8.72 -13.42
C ARG A 66 -14.28 10.00 -12.59
N ASN A 67 -14.93 9.99 -11.41
CA ASN A 67 -15.14 11.16 -10.57
C ASN A 67 -14.34 11.13 -9.26
N GLY A 68 -13.69 10.01 -8.95
CA GLY A 68 -12.95 9.75 -7.72
C GLY A 68 -11.50 9.35 -7.91
N GLY A 69 -11.04 9.14 -9.16
CA GLY A 69 -9.67 8.71 -9.43
C GLY A 69 -9.45 7.26 -8.98
N SER A 70 -8.32 6.95 -8.35
CA SER A 70 -7.98 5.61 -7.82
C SER A 70 -7.79 5.60 -6.30
N TRP A 71 -8.07 6.71 -5.62
CA TRP A 71 -7.86 6.89 -4.17
C TRP A 71 -9.08 6.45 -3.36
N PHE A 72 -9.42 5.16 -3.46
CA PHE A 72 -10.50 4.55 -2.69
C PHE A 72 -10.18 3.11 -2.33
N PHE A 73 -10.96 2.55 -1.40
CA PHE A 73 -10.92 1.13 -1.07
C PHE A 73 -12.05 0.39 -1.77
N LEU A 74 -11.80 -0.86 -2.10
CA LEU A 74 -12.82 -1.78 -2.61
C LEU A 74 -13.33 -2.68 -1.48
N GLY A 75 -14.51 -3.20 -1.70
CA GLY A 75 -15.09 -4.25 -0.87
C GLY A 75 -16.40 -4.73 -1.48
N GLU A 76 -16.72 -5.97 -1.21
CA GLU A 76 -17.76 -6.72 -1.91
C GLU A 76 -18.75 -7.32 -0.92
N ILE A 77 -20.01 -7.41 -1.36
CA ILE A 77 -21.04 -8.21 -0.70
C ILE A 77 -21.46 -9.27 -1.70
N TYR A 78 -21.11 -10.51 -1.44
CA TYR A 78 -21.67 -11.67 -2.13
C TYR A 78 -23.04 -11.92 -1.54
N LEU A 79 -24.04 -12.12 -2.39
CA LEU A 79 -25.42 -12.30 -1.97
C LEU A 79 -26.15 -13.26 -2.90
N ASP A 80 -27.21 -13.89 -2.41
CA ASP A 80 -28.04 -14.84 -3.16
C ASP A 80 -29.31 -14.20 -3.78
N VAL A 81 -29.42 -12.87 -3.68
CA VAL A 81 -30.54 -12.11 -4.25
C VAL A 81 -30.21 -11.69 -5.69
N PRO A 82 -31.10 -11.94 -6.67
CA PRO A 82 -30.89 -11.51 -8.04
C PRO A 82 -31.05 -9.98 -8.15
N LEU A 83 -29.94 -9.27 -8.32
CA LEU A 83 -29.92 -7.83 -8.60
C LEU A 83 -29.77 -7.57 -10.11
N PRO A 84 -30.32 -6.45 -10.61
CA PRO A 84 -29.99 -5.98 -11.95
C PRO A 84 -28.48 -5.85 -12.12
N ILE A 85 -27.98 -6.25 -13.29
CA ILE A 85 -26.55 -6.20 -13.60
C ILE A 85 -26.22 -4.84 -14.21
N ASP A 86 -25.23 -4.16 -13.63
CA ASP A 86 -24.72 -2.90 -14.15
C ASP A 86 -23.95 -3.07 -15.47
N THR A 87 -23.87 -2.00 -16.24
CA THR A 87 -23.03 -1.97 -17.45
C THR A 87 -21.56 -1.73 -17.06
N PRO A 88 -20.61 -2.56 -17.50
CA PRO A 88 -19.19 -2.34 -17.23
C PRO A 88 -18.71 -0.98 -17.75
N ALA A 89 -17.79 -0.34 -17.02
CA ALA A 89 -17.24 0.94 -17.44
C ALA A 89 -16.29 0.79 -18.64
N THR A 90 -16.22 1.82 -19.47
CA THR A 90 -15.28 1.87 -20.60
C THR A 90 -13.89 2.34 -20.17
N ALA A 91 -12.84 1.88 -20.85
CA ALA A 91 -11.47 2.27 -20.52
C ALA A 91 -11.13 3.69 -20.99
N HIS A 92 -10.50 4.49 -20.13
CA HIS A 92 -10.21 5.90 -20.42
C HIS A 92 -8.73 6.30 -20.28
N CYS A 93 -7.79 5.34 -20.31
CA CYS A 93 -6.37 5.66 -20.32
C CYS A 93 -5.88 6.24 -21.66
N GLY A 94 -6.52 5.88 -22.78
CA GLY A 94 -6.08 6.27 -24.12
C GLY A 94 -4.60 5.96 -24.37
N THR A 95 -3.88 6.93 -24.96
CA THR A 95 -2.44 6.82 -25.25
C THR A 95 -1.54 7.11 -24.05
N CYS A 96 -2.08 7.50 -22.89
CA CYS A 96 -1.27 7.87 -21.70
C CYS A 96 -0.38 6.71 -21.22
N THR A 97 0.90 6.99 -20.95
CA THR A 97 1.88 6.04 -20.40
C THR A 97 2.49 6.49 -19.07
N ARG A 98 2.09 7.65 -18.53
CA ARG A 98 2.73 8.31 -17.37
C ARG A 98 3.06 7.38 -16.19
N CYS A 99 2.13 6.49 -15.84
CA CYS A 99 2.32 5.55 -14.73
C CYS A 99 3.39 4.49 -14.98
N ILE A 100 3.57 4.08 -16.24
CA ILE A 100 4.63 3.19 -16.69
C ILE A 100 5.97 3.94 -16.61
N ASP A 101 6.01 5.12 -17.22
CA ASP A 101 7.22 5.93 -17.36
C ASP A 101 7.79 6.34 -16.00
N ILE A 102 6.94 6.70 -15.03
CA ILE A 102 7.38 7.15 -13.70
C ILE A 102 7.80 6.01 -12.77
N CYS A 103 7.44 4.76 -13.06
CA CYS A 103 7.61 3.65 -12.12
C CYS A 103 9.11 3.46 -11.82
N PRO A 104 9.61 3.70 -10.59
CA PRO A 104 11.06 3.79 -10.35
C PRO A 104 11.81 2.49 -10.67
N THR A 105 11.15 1.35 -10.46
CA THR A 105 11.68 0.02 -10.70
C THR A 105 11.23 -0.58 -12.03
N GLN A 106 10.47 0.16 -12.85
CA GLN A 106 9.87 -0.34 -14.09
C GLN A 106 9.08 -1.64 -13.86
N ALA A 107 8.30 -1.68 -12.79
CA ALA A 107 7.47 -2.83 -12.43
C ALA A 107 6.27 -2.99 -13.37
N ILE A 108 5.78 -1.91 -13.97
CA ILE A 108 4.70 -1.99 -14.97
C ILE A 108 5.36 -2.24 -16.34
N ILE A 109 5.49 -3.52 -16.71
CA ILE A 109 6.25 -3.95 -17.89
C ILE A 109 5.49 -3.79 -19.21
N ALA A 110 4.17 -3.63 -19.15
CA ALA A 110 3.30 -3.30 -20.27
C ALA A 110 1.97 -2.76 -19.73
N PRO A 111 1.13 -2.11 -20.55
CA PRO A 111 -0.23 -1.75 -20.15
C PRO A 111 -0.97 -2.93 -19.49
N TYR A 112 -1.46 -2.72 -18.27
CA TYR A 112 -2.20 -3.72 -17.48
C TYR A 112 -1.37 -4.92 -17.00
N ARG A 113 -0.05 -4.88 -17.14
CA ARG A 113 0.86 -5.97 -16.74
C ARG A 113 1.91 -5.47 -15.76
N LEU A 114 1.84 -5.98 -14.53
CA LEU A 114 2.74 -5.65 -13.43
C LEU A 114 3.60 -6.88 -13.10
N ASP A 115 4.92 -6.69 -12.99
CA ASP A 115 5.82 -7.65 -12.33
C ASP A 115 5.92 -7.31 -10.85
N ALA A 116 5.23 -8.10 -10.02
CA ALA A 116 5.19 -7.89 -8.56
C ALA A 116 6.59 -7.93 -7.93
N ARG A 117 7.52 -8.74 -8.46
CA ARG A 117 8.88 -8.90 -7.93
C ARG A 117 9.70 -7.60 -8.02
N ARG A 118 9.28 -6.67 -8.86
CA ARG A 118 9.89 -5.34 -9.02
C ARG A 118 9.05 -4.25 -8.37
N CYS A 119 7.80 -4.52 -8.02
CA CYS A 119 6.88 -3.52 -7.47
C CYS A 119 7.32 -3.13 -6.05
N ILE A 120 7.63 -1.85 -5.84
CA ILE A 120 8.03 -1.35 -4.51
C ILE A 120 6.97 -1.67 -3.45
N ALA A 121 5.68 -1.62 -3.80
CA ALA A 121 4.63 -1.97 -2.86
C ALA A 121 4.72 -3.44 -2.42
N TYR A 122 4.90 -4.37 -3.36
CA TYR A 122 5.10 -5.79 -3.03
C TYR A 122 6.39 -5.99 -2.21
N LEU A 123 7.51 -5.42 -2.66
CA LEU A 123 8.82 -5.57 -2.00
C LEU A 123 8.81 -5.08 -0.54
N THR A 124 8.05 -4.03 -0.25
CA THR A 124 8.01 -3.43 1.09
C THR A 124 6.92 -4.01 1.99
N ILE A 125 5.89 -4.65 1.44
CA ILE A 125 4.74 -5.13 2.22
C ILE A 125 4.69 -6.66 2.31
N GLU A 126 4.90 -7.36 1.20
CA GLU A 126 4.64 -8.80 1.07
C GLU A 126 5.91 -9.64 0.98
N HIS A 127 6.99 -9.10 0.40
CA HIS A 127 8.24 -9.84 0.25
C HIS A 127 8.90 -10.07 1.61
N ASP A 128 9.16 -11.32 1.96
CA ASP A 128 9.77 -11.69 3.25
C ASP A 128 11.30 -11.65 3.25
N GLY A 129 11.90 -11.88 2.09
CA GLY A 129 13.35 -12.03 1.95
C GLY A 129 14.13 -10.72 1.84
N PRO A 130 15.42 -10.81 1.48
CA PRO A 130 16.23 -9.64 1.17
C PRO A 130 15.69 -8.95 -0.09
N ILE A 131 15.63 -7.62 -0.05
CA ILE A 131 15.30 -6.82 -1.23
C ILE A 131 16.50 -6.93 -2.18
N PRO A 132 16.31 -7.31 -3.46
CA PRO A 132 17.39 -7.38 -4.44
C PRO A 132 18.18 -6.07 -4.50
N GLU A 133 19.52 -6.16 -4.52
CA GLU A 133 20.38 -4.96 -4.43
C GLU A 133 20.11 -3.92 -5.51
N ASP A 134 19.83 -4.36 -6.74
CA ASP A 134 19.50 -3.50 -7.87
C ASP A 134 18.16 -2.74 -7.67
N MET A 135 17.29 -3.25 -6.80
CA MET A 135 16.02 -2.60 -6.42
C MET A 135 16.15 -1.63 -5.24
N ARG A 136 17.22 -1.70 -4.43
CA ARG A 136 17.37 -0.87 -3.21
C ARG A 136 17.46 0.62 -3.51
N LYS A 137 18.24 1.04 -4.51
CA LYS A 137 18.33 2.47 -4.89
C LYS A 137 17.01 3.05 -5.43
N PRO A 138 16.34 2.41 -6.41
CA PRO A 138 15.07 2.92 -6.95
C PRO A 138 13.92 3.02 -5.92
N ILE A 139 13.96 2.25 -4.83
CA ILE A 139 12.95 2.33 -3.76
C ILE A 139 12.92 3.73 -3.13
N GLY A 140 14.08 4.41 -3.03
CA GLY A 140 14.20 5.69 -2.33
C GLY A 140 13.86 5.54 -0.85
N ASN A 141 12.98 6.39 -0.32
CA ASN A 141 12.54 6.41 1.08
C ASN A 141 11.18 5.72 1.31
N ARG A 142 10.72 4.88 0.38
CA ARG A 142 9.42 4.19 0.47
C ARG A 142 9.55 2.97 1.37
N ILE A 143 9.16 3.10 2.64
CA ILE A 143 9.32 2.03 3.65
C ILE A 143 8.11 1.10 3.81
N PHE A 144 6.94 1.48 3.24
CA PHE A 144 5.73 0.66 3.25
C PHE A 144 4.80 1.15 2.13
N GLY A 145 4.67 0.35 1.07
CA GLY A 145 3.88 0.69 -0.11
C GLY A 145 4.54 1.74 -1.04
N CYS A 146 3.92 1.94 -2.21
CA CYS A 146 4.32 2.95 -3.19
C CYS A 146 3.09 3.51 -3.89
N ASP A 147 3.09 4.83 -4.09
CA ASP A 147 1.96 5.58 -4.64
C ASP A 147 2.26 6.22 -6.00
N ASP A 148 3.48 6.13 -6.52
CA ASP A 148 3.95 6.92 -7.67
C ASP A 148 3.08 6.76 -8.92
N CYS A 149 2.69 5.52 -9.23
CA CYS A 149 1.86 5.21 -10.39
C CYS A 149 0.45 5.80 -10.27
N GLN A 150 -0.05 5.99 -9.05
CA GLN A 150 -1.30 6.67 -8.77
C GLN A 150 -1.10 8.19 -8.75
N LEU A 151 -0.08 8.71 -8.07
CA LEU A 151 0.20 10.14 -7.96
C LEU A 151 0.33 10.82 -9.31
N ILE A 152 0.94 10.15 -10.30
CA ILE A 152 1.09 10.71 -11.65
C ILE A 152 -0.17 10.54 -12.53
N CYS A 153 -1.13 9.73 -12.10
CA CYS A 153 -2.30 9.39 -12.90
C CYS A 153 -3.19 10.63 -13.11
N PRO A 154 -3.49 11.03 -14.36
CA PRO A 154 -4.24 12.27 -14.61
C PRO A 154 -5.69 12.22 -14.11
N TRP A 155 -6.23 11.03 -13.85
CA TRP A 155 -7.57 10.85 -13.29
C TRP A 155 -7.63 11.16 -11.79
N ASN A 156 -6.50 11.15 -11.09
CA ASN A 156 -6.45 11.48 -9.67
C ASN A 156 -6.62 12.98 -9.38
N LYS A 157 -6.66 13.83 -10.41
CA LYS A 157 -7.11 15.23 -10.26
C LYS A 157 -8.60 15.33 -9.86
N PHE A 158 -9.39 14.30 -10.11
CA PHE A 158 -10.81 14.25 -9.74
C PHE A 158 -11.02 13.67 -8.34
N ALA A 159 -9.99 13.07 -7.74
CA ALA A 159 -10.09 12.46 -6.43
C ALA A 159 -10.45 13.49 -5.36
N LYS A 160 -11.39 13.13 -4.51
CA LYS A 160 -11.82 13.94 -3.37
C LYS A 160 -11.21 13.41 -2.10
N ARG A 161 -10.65 14.31 -1.29
CA ARG A 161 -10.18 13.95 0.05
C ARG A 161 -11.40 13.52 0.90
N THR A 162 -11.23 12.44 1.64
CA THR A 162 -12.21 11.99 2.63
C THR A 162 -11.97 12.69 3.97
N ASP A 163 -13.07 12.98 4.69
CA ASP A 163 -13.03 13.48 6.06
C ASP A 163 -13.03 12.36 7.12
N GLU A 164 -13.01 11.10 6.67
CA GLU A 164 -12.95 9.93 7.55
C GLU A 164 -11.75 10.01 8.50
N THR A 165 -12.04 10.12 9.80
CA THR A 165 -11.03 10.28 10.85
C THR A 165 -10.12 9.07 10.96
N ASP A 166 -10.65 7.87 10.69
CA ASP A 166 -9.87 6.64 10.74
C ASP A 166 -8.75 6.61 9.70
N PHE A 167 -8.83 7.40 8.62
CA PHE A 167 -7.79 7.48 7.59
C PHE A 167 -6.80 8.63 7.79
N ARG A 168 -6.92 9.41 8.87
CA ARG A 168 -5.93 10.44 9.22
C ARG A 168 -4.64 9.78 9.72
N ALA A 169 -3.51 10.44 9.47
CA ALA A 169 -2.22 9.96 9.92
C ALA A 169 -2.20 9.76 11.44
N ARG A 170 -1.65 8.63 11.88
CA ARG A 170 -1.43 8.28 13.29
C ARG A 170 0.07 8.19 13.55
N ASN A 171 0.47 8.34 14.81
CA ASN A 171 1.87 8.19 15.24
C ASN A 171 2.86 9.07 14.47
N GLU A 172 2.41 10.25 14.04
CA GLU A 172 3.27 11.21 13.32
C GLU A 172 3.90 10.63 12.04
N LEU A 173 3.31 9.58 11.46
CA LEU A 173 3.84 8.90 10.27
C LEU A 173 3.95 9.82 9.04
N ASP A 174 3.28 10.97 9.05
CA ASP A 174 3.36 12.02 8.03
C ASP A 174 4.52 13.00 8.22
N VAL A 175 5.14 13.04 9.41
CA VAL A 175 6.23 13.98 9.75
C VAL A 175 7.49 13.30 10.31
N ALA A 176 7.40 12.06 10.77
CA ALA A 176 8.49 11.31 11.37
C ALA A 176 9.65 11.09 10.39
N THR A 177 10.88 11.16 10.92
CA THR A 177 12.11 10.91 10.15
C THR A 177 12.46 9.42 10.15
N LEU A 178 13.20 8.97 9.13
CA LEU A 178 13.63 7.57 9.06
C LEU A 178 14.47 7.14 10.28
N PRO A 179 15.45 7.93 10.79
CA PRO A 179 16.15 7.58 12.03
C PRO A 179 15.23 7.39 13.24
N GLN A 180 14.21 8.24 13.40
CA GLN A 180 13.24 8.10 14.50
C GLN A 180 12.45 6.79 14.41
N LEU A 181 12.02 6.43 13.19
CA LEU A 181 11.29 5.19 12.93
C LEU A 181 12.18 3.94 13.07
N PHE A 182 13.47 4.06 12.76
CA PHE A 182 14.46 2.97 12.87
C PHE A 182 14.84 2.66 14.33
N ALA A 183 14.68 3.65 15.22
CA ALA A 183 14.96 3.52 16.64
C ALA A 183 13.86 2.75 17.40
N TRP A 184 12.71 2.46 16.79
CA TRP A 184 11.68 1.66 17.44
C TRP A 184 12.20 0.24 17.69
N ASP A 185 12.07 -0.23 18.93
CA ASP A 185 12.15 -1.66 19.24
C ASP A 185 10.86 -2.38 18.83
N GLU A 186 10.83 -3.69 19.02
CA GLU A 186 9.68 -4.51 18.59
C GLU A 186 8.41 -4.16 19.38
N ASP A 187 8.53 -3.93 20.69
CA ASP A 187 7.42 -3.56 21.56
C ASP A 187 6.81 -2.22 21.14
N GLU A 188 7.65 -1.21 20.89
CA GLU A 188 7.22 0.10 20.41
C GLU A 188 6.58 -0.02 19.02
N PHE A 189 7.16 -0.80 18.10
CA PHE A 189 6.57 -1.07 16.79
C PHE A 189 5.18 -1.68 16.91
N LEU A 190 5.01 -2.74 17.72
CA LEU A 190 3.73 -3.44 17.89
C LEU A 190 2.66 -2.52 18.50
N ARG A 191 3.05 -1.70 19.48
CA ARG A 191 2.18 -0.73 20.15
C ARG A 191 1.76 0.40 19.21
N ARG A 192 2.72 1.02 18.49
CA ARG A 192 2.45 2.12 17.55
C ARG A 192 1.61 1.66 16.36
N THR A 193 1.90 0.48 15.82
CA THR A 193 1.21 -0.03 14.62
C THR A 193 -0.10 -0.75 14.94
N GLU A 194 -0.57 -0.76 16.19
CA GLU A 194 -1.85 -1.37 16.55
C GLU A 194 -3.02 -0.77 15.75
N GLY A 195 -3.73 -1.68 15.07
CA GLY A 195 -4.83 -1.34 14.19
C GLY A 195 -4.41 -0.54 12.95
N SER A 196 -3.15 -0.59 12.54
CA SER A 196 -2.63 -0.10 11.26
C SER A 196 -2.29 -1.27 10.34
N PRO A 197 -2.44 -1.15 9.01
CA PRO A 197 -2.03 -2.19 8.08
C PRO A 197 -0.51 -2.44 8.12
N ILE A 198 0.28 -1.48 8.62
CA ILE A 198 1.74 -1.60 8.76
C ILE A 198 2.12 -2.79 9.65
N ARG A 199 1.32 -3.09 10.69
CA ARG A 199 1.64 -4.15 11.65
C ARG A 199 1.86 -5.52 11.00
N ARG A 200 1.22 -5.78 9.85
CA ARG A 200 1.33 -7.04 9.12
C ARG A 200 2.73 -7.29 8.55
N SER A 201 3.55 -6.25 8.33
CA SER A 201 4.93 -6.44 7.89
C SER A 201 5.79 -7.09 8.97
N GLY A 202 5.48 -6.86 10.25
CA GLY A 202 6.39 -7.20 11.35
C GLY A 202 7.59 -6.23 11.42
N HIS A 203 8.27 -6.27 12.56
CA HIS A 203 9.36 -5.33 12.91
C HIS A 203 10.63 -5.58 12.09
N GLU A 204 10.97 -6.83 11.82
CA GLU A 204 12.16 -7.17 11.00
C GLU A 204 12.08 -6.55 9.59
N ARG A 205 10.96 -6.72 8.89
CA ARG A 205 10.75 -6.11 7.55
C ARG A 205 10.64 -4.59 7.62
N TRP A 206 10.11 -4.04 8.70
CA TRP A 206 10.09 -2.61 8.96
C TRP A 206 11.51 -2.03 9.00
N LEU A 207 12.40 -2.64 9.81
CA LEU A 207 13.82 -2.27 9.88
C LEU A 207 14.52 -2.46 8.54
N ARG A 208 14.34 -3.62 7.88
CA ARG A 208 14.89 -3.88 6.53
C ARG A 208 14.55 -2.76 5.56
N ASN A 209 13.29 -2.35 5.49
CA ASN A 209 12.84 -1.31 4.57
C ASN A 209 13.41 0.07 4.92
N ILE A 210 13.49 0.40 6.21
CA ILE A 210 14.06 1.67 6.65
C ILE A 210 15.57 1.72 6.40
N ALA A 211 16.31 0.62 6.59
CA ALA A 211 17.72 0.55 6.24
C ALA A 211 17.97 0.89 4.76
N VAL A 212 17.13 0.39 3.84
CA VAL A 212 17.16 0.80 2.43
C VAL A 212 16.92 2.30 2.27
N GLY A 213 15.92 2.85 2.98
CA GLY A 213 15.64 4.28 2.98
C GLY A 213 16.80 5.15 3.49
N LEU A 214 17.48 4.70 4.55
CA LEU A 214 18.65 5.37 5.15
C LEU A 214 19.89 5.27 4.25
N GLY A 215 20.09 4.16 3.54
CA GLY A 215 21.15 4.04 2.54
C GLY A 215 20.96 4.94 1.31
N ASN A 216 19.70 5.34 1.03
CA ASN A 216 19.37 6.29 -0.03
C ASN A 216 19.31 7.77 0.45
N ALA A 217 19.42 8.00 1.76
CA ALA A 217 19.36 9.34 2.35
C ALA A 217 20.73 10.04 2.28
N PRO A 218 20.81 11.37 2.49
CA PRO A 218 22.08 12.03 2.77
C PRO A 218 22.74 11.43 4.03
N GLY A 219 24.06 11.23 4.01
CA GLY A 219 24.84 10.69 5.13
C GLY A 219 25.04 11.68 6.27
N THR A 220 23.96 12.13 6.91
CA THR A 220 24.03 12.99 8.11
C THR A 220 24.50 12.20 9.32
N PRO A 221 25.06 12.84 10.37
CA PRO A 221 25.41 12.15 11.60
C PRO A 221 24.27 11.34 12.21
N GLU A 222 23.02 11.81 12.13
CA GLU A 222 21.87 11.04 12.64
C GLU A 222 21.60 9.78 11.83
N VAL A 223 21.74 9.84 10.49
CA VAL A 223 21.55 8.69 9.61
C VAL A 223 22.63 7.62 9.88
N ILE A 224 23.89 8.04 9.97
CA ILE A 224 24.99 7.12 10.25
C ILE A 224 24.83 6.50 11.64
N ALA A 225 24.54 7.31 12.66
CA ALA A 225 24.34 6.80 14.02
C ALA A 225 23.18 5.79 14.10
N ALA A 226 22.08 6.03 13.38
CA ALA A 226 20.95 5.11 13.33
C ALA A 226 21.34 3.76 12.69
N LEU A 227 22.10 3.78 11.59
CA LEU A 227 22.60 2.57 10.94
C LEU A 227 23.60 1.81 11.83
N GLU A 228 24.56 2.52 12.43
CA GLU A 228 25.56 1.93 13.33
C GLU A 228 24.92 1.23 14.54
N ALA A 229 23.85 1.81 15.10
CA ALA A 229 23.11 1.20 16.22
C ALA A 229 22.54 -0.19 15.89
N ARG A 230 22.40 -0.53 14.61
CA ARG A 230 21.87 -1.82 14.12
C ARG A 230 22.91 -2.62 13.32
N ARG A 231 24.19 -2.22 13.31
CA ARG A 231 25.27 -2.92 12.57
C ARG A 231 25.39 -4.40 12.95
N HIS A 232 25.11 -4.72 14.21
CA HIS A 232 25.18 -6.07 14.78
C HIS A 232 23.81 -6.59 15.24
N ASP A 233 22.71 -6.13 14.65
CA ASP A 233 21.35 -6.60 14.94
C ASP A 233 21.27 -8.14 14.86
N ASP A 234 20.43 -8.80 15.67
CA ASP A 234 20.33 -10.27 15.70
C ASP A 234 19.80 -10.86 14.38
N SER A 235 18.99 -10.10 13.64
CA SER A 235 18.48 -10.50 12.33
C SER A 235 19.55 -10.42 11.24
N ALA A 236 19.82 -11.55 10.59
CA ALA A 236 20.72 -11.57 9.42
C ALA A 236 20.21 -10.69 8.27
N LEU A 237 18.88 -10.63 8.10
CA LEU A 237 18.23 -9.81 7.09
C LEU A 237 18.46 -8.32 7.37
N VAL A 238 18.29 -7.88 8.62
CA VAL A 238 18.53 -6.48 9.00
C VAL A 238 20.01 -6.14 8.85
N ARG A 239 20.93 -6.98 9.35
CA ARG A 239 22.38 -6.75 9.20
C ARG A 239 22.81 -6.59 7.75
N GLU A 240 22.30 -7.43 6.84
CA GLU A 240 22.62 -7.34 5.41
C GLU A 240 22.22 -5.98 4.83
N HIS A 241 21.03 -5.48 5.16
CA HIS A 241 20.52 -4.21 4.63
C HIS A 241 21.20 -3.00 5.28
N VAL A 242 21.55 -3.10 6.56
CA VAL A 242 22.35 -2.10 7.27
C VAL A 242 23.77 -2.02 6.69
N GLY A 243 24.41 -3.16 6.44
CA GLY A 243 25.73 -3.21 5.80
C GLY A 243 25.71 -2.59 4.40
N TRP A 244 24.69 -2.91 3.60
CA TRP A 244 24.50 -2.24 2.31
C TRP A 244 24.30 -0.73 2.48
N ALA A 245 23.49 -0.29 3.43
CA ALA A 245 23.23 1.13 3.66
C ALA A 245 24.49 1.89 4.09
N LEU A 246 25.28 1.33 5.01
CA LEU A 246 26.57 1.89 5.43
C LEU A 246 27.55 2.00 4.25
N SER A 247 27.59 0.99 3.37
CA SER A 247 28.44 1.05 2.17
C SER A 247 28.07 2.20 1.21
N GLN A 248 26.78 2.62 1.17
CA GLN A 248 26.38 3.79 0.39
C GLN A 248 26.93 5.11 0.95
N HIS A 249 27.33 5.11 2.23
CA HIS A 249 27.97 6.21 2.93
C HIS A 249 29.50 6.05 3.03
N GLY A 250 30.08 5.00 2.44
CA GLY A 250 31.51 4.71 2.48
C GLY A 250 32.02 4.05 3.78
N LEU A 251 31.13 3.37 4.52
CA LEU A 251 31.40 2.71 5.82
C LEU A 251 31.15 1.19 5.82
#